data_AF-A0A099SGA0-F1
#
_entry.id   AF-A0A099SGA0-F1
#
_cell.length_a   1.000
_cell.length_b   1.000
_cell.length_c   1.000
_cell.angle_alpha   90.00
_cell.angle_beta   90.00
_cell.angle_gamma   90.00
#
_symmetry.space_group_name_H-M   'P 1'
#
loop_
_entity.id
_entity.type
_entity.pdbx_description
1 polymer ?
#
loop_
_entity_poly.entity_id
_entity_poly.type
_entity_poly.pdbx_seq_one_letter_code
_entity_poly.pdbx_strand_id
1 'polypeptide(L)' 'MVKVRKLDKQYVNVTVMLYLMTRLGTAKKVTNDYEKLTGKKPRSFEIFVKDNTSVFQSDVVK' A
#
# COMPACT_ATOMS: atom_id res chain seq x y z
N MET A 1 -5.14 16.28 -7.90
CA MET A 1 -5.53 15.88 -6.53
C MET A 1 -5.98 17.06 -5.67
N VAL A 2 -5.17 18.10 -5.42
CA VAL A 2 -5.58 19.24 -4.58
C VAL A 2 -6.82 19.98 -5.12
N LYS A 3 -6.84 20.33 -6.42
CA LYS A 3 -7.99 21.08 -7.00
C LYS A 3 -9.24 20.22 -7.26
N VAL A 4 -9.06 18.95 -7.64
CA VAL A 4 -10.16 18.05 -8.03
C VAL A 4 -10.76 17.32 -6.83
N ARG A 5 -9.91 16.77 -5.95
CA ARG A 5 -10.33 15.98 -4.78
C ARG A 5 -10.33 16.80 -3.48
N LYS A 6 -9.95 18.09 -3.53
CA LYS A 6 -9.92 19.01 -2.39
C LYS A 6 -9.19 18.47 -1.14
N LEU A 7 -8.22 17.58 -1.37
CA LEU A 7 -7.41 16.98 -0.31
C LEU A 7 -6.38 17.99 0.19
N ASP A 8 -6.03 17.89 1.46
CA ASP A 8 -4.99 18.70 2.08
C ASP A 8 -3.69 18.68 1.26
N LYS A 9 -3.09 19.85 1.08
CA LYS A 9 -1.92 20.01 0.20
C LYS A 9 -0.70 19.27 0.73
N GLN A 10 -0.49 19.23 2.04
CA GLN A 10 0.65 18.52 2.63
C GLN A 10 0.48 17.02 2.42
N TYR A 11 -0.72 16.50 2.68
CA TYR A 11 -1.05 15.10 2.40
C TYR A 11 -0.81 14.73 0.93
N VAL A 12 -1.27 15.56 -0.01
CA VAL A 12 -1.08 15.30 -1.44
C VAL A 12 0.39 15.31 -1.82
N ASN A 13 1.18 16.26 -1.31
CA ASN A 13 2.60 16.36 -1.63
C ASN A 13 3.36 15.09 -1.21
N VAL A 14 3.12 14.60 0.00
CA VAL A 14 3.74 13.35 0.49
C VAL A 14 3.34 12.16 -0.39
N THR A 15 2.05 12.04 -0.68
CA THR A 15 1.52 10.94 -1.50
C THR A 15 2.11 10.94 -2.92
N VAL A 16 2.24 12.12 -3.54
CA VAL A 16 2.85 12.27 -4.87
C VAL A 16 4.32 11.85 -4.85
N MET A 17 5.09 12.28 -3.85
CA MET A 17 6.51 11.89 -3.74
C MET A 17 6.67 10.38 -3.57
N LEU A 18 5.86 9.74 -2.71
CA LEU A 18 5.85 8.29 -2.56
C LEU A 18 5.54 7.57 -3.88
N TYR A 19 4.55 8.05 -4.64
CA TYR A 19 4.19 7.48 -5.93
C TYR A 19 5.31 7.64 -6.98
N LEU A 20 5.98 8.80 -6.99
CA LEU A 20 7.11 9.04 -7.89
C LEU A 20 8.30 8.13 -7.57
N MET A 21 8.69 8.03 -6.30
CA MET A 21 9.80 7.17 -5.86
C MET A 21 9.56 5.69 -6.22
N THR A 22 8.35 5.20 -5.96
CA THR A 22 7.97 3.82 -6.30
C THR A 22 7.97 3.58 -7.81
N ARG A 23 7.48 4.53 -8.63
CA ARG A 23 7.56 4.44 -10.10
C ARG A 23 8.99 4.47 -10.65
N LEU A 24 9.87 5.25 -10.04
CA LEU A 24 11.29 5.29 -10.37
C LEU A 24 12.04 4.04 -9.86
N GLY A 25 11.37 3.15 -9.14
CA GLY A 25 11.92 1.88 -8.69
C GLY A 25 12.84 1.99 -7.48
N THR A 26 12.82 3.09 -6.74
CA THR A 26 13.69 3.29 -5.57
C THR A 26 13.26 2.45 -4.36
N ALA A 27 12.06 1.85 -4.40
CA ALA A 27 11.48 1.04 -3.33
C ALA A 27 11.58 -0.49 -3.56
N LYS A 28 12.55 -0.99 -4.34
CA LYS A 28 12.65 -2.41 -4.74
C LYS A 28 13.48 -3.30 -3.81
N LYS A 29 14.07 -2.75 -2.74
CA LYS A 29 14.95 -3.53 -1.84
C LYS A 29 14.14 -4.59 -1.09
N VAL A 30 14.62 -5.84 -1.12
CA VAL A 30 14.05 -6.98 -0.38
C VAL A 30 15.11 -7.52 0.58
N THR A 31 14.72 -7.84 1.80
CA THR A 31 15.59 -8.45 2.83
C THR A 31 14.85 -9.57 3.56
N ASN A 32 15.60 -10.39 4.31
CA ASN A 32 15.06 -11.48 5.13
C ASN A 32 14.89 -11.07 6.60
N ASP A 33 14.93 -9.77 6.91
CA ASP A 33 15.01 -9.29 8.30
C ASP A 33 13.73 -9.61 9.07
N TYR A 34 12.57 -9.58 8.42
CA TYR A 34 11.30 -10.01 9.02
C TYR A 34 11.37 -11.43 9.56
N GLU A 35 11.88 -12.37 8.75
CA GLU A 35 12.00 -13.77 9.16
C GLU A 35 13.05 -13.93 10.26
N LYS A 36 14.20 -13.26 10.16
CA LYS A 36 15.24 -13.30 11.20
C LYS A 36 14.74 -12.80 12.55
N LEU A 37 13.91 -11.76 12.56
CA LEU A 37 13.41 -11.14 13.79
C LEU A 37 12.21 -11.89 14.39
N THR A 38 11.38 -12.51 13.56
CA THR A 38 10.08 -13.08 14.00
C THR A 38 10.01 -14.60 13.95
N GLY A 39 10.92 -15.26 13.22
CA GLY A 39 10.84 -16.69 12.90
C GLY A 39 9.70 -17.05 11.94
N LYS A 40 8.96 -16.08 11.39
CA LYS A 40 7.82 -16.31 10.51
C LYS A 40 8.14 -15.90 9.07
N LYS A 41 7.54 -16.59 8.10
CA LYS A 41 7.59 -16.18 6.69
C LYS A 41 6.69 -14.95 6.47
N PRO A 42 7.12 -13.96 5.67
CA PRO A 42 6.27 -12.84 5.31
C PRO A 42 5.05 -13.35 4.53
N ARG A 43 3.89 -12.79 4.85
CA ARG A 43 2.62 -13.10 4.19
C ARG A 43 2.61 -12.53 2.77
N SER A 44 2.07 -13.27 1.80
CA SER A 44 1.85 -12.74 0.46
C SER A 44 0.67 -11.76 0.44
N PHE A 45 0.73 -10.77 -0.44
CA PHE A 45 -0.36 -9.81 -0.60
C PHE A 45 -1.67 -10.50 -1.00
N GLU A 46 -1.61 -11.55 -1.83
CA GLU A 46 -2.78 -12.34 -2.22
C GLU A 46 -3.50 -12.95 -1.01
N ILE A 47 -2.76 -13.58 -0.09
CA ILE A 47 -3.35 -14.15 1.14
C ILE A 47 -3.95 -13.04 1.99
N PHE A 48 -3.25 -11.89 2.12
CA PHE A 48 -3.80 -10.74 2.85
C PHE A 48 -5.15 -10.29 2.28
N VAL A 49 -5.26 -10.15 0.95
CA VAL A 49 -6.51 -9.73 0.30
C VAL A 49 -7.60 -10.79 0.48
N LYS A 50 -7.30 -12.07 0.26
CA LYS A 50 -8.25 -13.19 0.45
C LYS A 50 -8.84 -13.20 1.86
N ASP A 51 -7.98 -13.07 2.88
CA ASP A 51 -8.37 -13.06 4.28
C ASP A 51 -9.24 -11.86 4.67
N ASN A 52 -9.19 -10.75 3.90
CA ASN A 52 -9.85 -9.48 4.22
C ASN A 52 -10.85 -9.03 3.14
N THR A 53 -11.34 -9.96 2.32
CA THR A 53 -12.24 -9.67 1.19
C THR A 53 -13.48 -8.89 1.60
N SER A 54 -14.04 -9.16 2.78
CA SER A 54 -15.22 -8.46 3.33
C SER A 54 -15.02 -6.96 3.55
N VAL A 55 -13.77 -6.49 3.74
CA VAL A 55 -13.46 -5.06 3.92
C VAL A 55 -13.37 -4.34 2.56
N PHE A 56 -13.01 -5.06 1.50
CA PHE A 56 -12.73 -4.49 0.18
C PHE A 56 -13.90 -4.64 -0.79
N GLN A 57 -14.80 -5.58 -0.55
CA GLN A 57 -16.06 -5.66 -1.26
C GLN A 57 -17.06 -4.74 -0.55
N SER A 58 -17.19 -3.50 -1.03
CA SER A 58 -18.40 -2.74 -0.77
C SER A 58 -19.55 -3.47 -1.45
N ASP A 59 -20.67 -3.70 -0.78
CA ASP A 59 -21.93 -4.02 -1.44
C ASP A 59 -22.15 -2.97 -2.53
N VAL A 60 -21.86 -3.35 -3.78
CA VAL A 60 -22.20 -2.53 -4.93
C VAL A 60 -23.71 -2.52 -4.92
N VAL A 61 -24.26 -1.36 -4.52
CA VAL A 61 -25.66 -0.98 -4.66
C VAL A 61 -26.18 -1.59 -5.95
N LYS A 62 -27.07 -2.58 -5.83
CA LYS A 62 -27.93 -3.00 -6.93
C LYS A 62 -28.85 -1.87 -7.33
#